data_AF-A0AAV0APZ9-F1
#
_entry.id   AF-A0AAV0APZ9-F1
#
_cell.length_a   1.000
_cell.length_b   1.000
_cell.length_c   1.000
_cell.angle_alpha   90.00
_cell.angle_beta   90.00
_cell.angle_gamma   90.00
#
_symmetry.space_group_name_H-M   'P 1'
#
loop_
_entity.id
_entity.type
_entity.pdbx_description
1 polymer ?
#
loop_
_entity_poly.entity_id
_entity_poly.type
_entity_poly.pdbx_seq_one_letter_code
_entity_poly.pdbx_strand_id
1 'polypeptide(L)'
;MQNKLLDSAQAKFGSAPDKAEEMPLSELSAVLQANHAGTVGKHTSGLVSPLVGSKIPGGFVISAVKAHLTKAWGLGPGRIDGVLLMAVTMEPTKRLGSEGDTKTFLDTTVEAYGKQQGITLNRGGTAAAGGANAGGAVINSEEFEKFQQNRDAFVSQQLEVQRILRMATDYMTSNKRNSCKFKNSSIIFTKSMQIVSRWNLAHV
;
A
#
# COMPACT_ATOMS: atom_id res chain seq x y z
N MET A 1 -3.92 -34.26 26.18
CA MET A 1 -4.09 -32.79 26.06
C MET A 1 -2.80 -32.01 26.36
N GLN A 2 -1.84 -32.55 27.14
CA GLN A 2 -0.54 -31.90 27.43
C GLN A 2 0.33 -31.66 26.17
N ASN A 3 0.42 -32.62 25.26
CA ASN A 3 1.28 -32.49 24.07
C ASN A 3 0.88 -31.33 23.15
N LYS A 4 -0.38 -30.87 23.17
CA LYS A 4 -0.80 -29.69 22.38
C LYS A 4 -0.36 -28.37 23.01
N LEU A 5 -0.29 -28.31 24.34
CA LEU A 5 0.12 -27.10 25.06
C LEU A 5 1.64 -26.89 24.92
N LEU A 6 2.39 -27.98 25.08
CA LEU A 6 3.85 -27.98 24.94
C LEU A 6 4.28 -27.63 23.51
N ASP A 7 3.61 -28.20 22.52
CA ASP A 7 3.85 -27.89 21.10
C ASP A 7 3.47 -26.44 20.75
N SER A 8 2.37 -25.92 21.31
CA SER A 8 2.00 -24.51 21.14
C SER A 8 2.94 -23.51 21.81
N ALA A 9 3.59 -23.91 22.91
CA ALA A 9 4.55 -23.07 23.64
C ALA A 9 5.92 -23.06 22.94
N GLN A 10 6.41 -24.23 22.54
CA GLN A 10 7.66 -24.36 21.79
C GLN A 10 7.62 -23.60 20.48
N ALA A 11 6.47 -23.62 19.81
CA ALA A 11 6.31 -22.94 18.55
C ALA A 11 6.07 -21.41 18.71
N LYS A 12 5.62 -20.94 19.89
CA LYS A 12 5.55 -19.50 20.24
C LYS A 12 6.90 -18.89 20.63
N PHE A 13 7.83 -19.68 21.17
CA PHE A 13 9.07 -19.14 21.76
C PHE A 13 10.36 -19.73 21.17
N GLY A 14 10.27 -20.61 20.17
CA GLY A 14 11.40 -21.16 19.40
C GLY A 14 12.20 -22.23 20.15
N SER A 15 12.45 -22.04 21.45
CA SER A 15 13.02 -23.02 22.37
C SER A 15 12.33 -22.87 23.72
N ALA A 16 11.46 -23.81 24.08
CA ALA A 16 10.98 -23.92 25.44
C ALA A 16 12.19 -24.28 26.32
N PRO A 17 12.54 -23.51 27.37
CA PRO A 17 13.58 -23.90 28.29
C PRO A 17 13.22 -25.25 28.90
N ASP A 18 14.09 -26.26 28.76
CA ASP A 18 13.97 -27.53 29.46
C ASP A 18 13.82 -27.22 30.97
N LYS A 19 12.66 -27.55 31.55
CA LYS A 19 12.16 -27.19 32.92
C LYS A 19 11.26 -25.95 33.05
N ALA A 20 10.34 -25.73 32.13
CA ALA A 20 9.24 -24.76 32.33
C ALA A 20 8.21 -25.17 33.42
N GLU A 21 8.26 -26.41 33.93
CA GLU A 21 7.28 -26.92 34.91
C GLU A 21 7.60 -26.57 36.38
N GLU A 22 8.84 -26.18 36.71
CA GLU A 22 9.25 -25.86 38.09
C GLU A 22 9.60 -24.37 38.32
N MET A 23 9.46 -23.53 37.30
CA MET A 23 9.87 -22.13 37.36
C MET A 23 8.66 -21.22 37.66
N PRO A 24 8.75 -20.30 38.65
CA PRO A 24 7.66 -19.38 38.94
C PRO A 24 7.33 -18.51 37.74
N LEU A 25 6.04 -18.20 37.55
CA LEU A 25 5.50 -17.51 36.38
C LEU A 25 6.19 -16.15 36.09
N SER A 26 6.78 -15.52 37.12
CA SER A 26 7.52 -14.26 37.00
C SER A 26 8.91 -14.42 36.39
N GLU A 27 9.56 -15.56 36.57
CA GLU A 27 10.89 -15.82 36.00
C GLU A 27 10.75 -16.38 34.58
N LEU A 28 9.72 -17.20 34.33
CA LEU A 28 9.37 -17.63 32.98
C LEU A 28 9.03 -16.43 32.09
N SER A 29 8.26 -15.44 32.59
CA SER A 29 7.93 -14.24 31.80
C SER A 29 9.15 -13.39 31.47
N ALA A 30 10.14 -13.29 32.37
CA ALA A 30 11.39 -12.58 32.12
C ALA A 30 12.26 -13.26 31.05
N VAL A 31 12.40 -14.59 31.10
CA VAL A 31 13.15 -15.37 30.09
C VAL A 31 12.46 -15.33 28.73
N LEU A 32 11.11 -15.41 28.72
CA LEU A 32 10.32 -15.28 27.50
C LEU A 32 10.44 -13.89 26.91
N GLN A 33 10.42 -12.84 27.73
CA GLN A 33 10.54 -11.45 27.28
C GLN A 33 11.95 -11.13 26.77
N ALA A 34 13.00 -11.74 27.35
CA ALA A 34 14.37 -11.63 26.86
C ALA A 34 14.56 -12.25 25.46
N ASN A 35 13.82 -13.32 25.14
CA ASN A 35 13.86 -13.98 23.83
C ASN A 35 12.78 -13.49 22.84
N HIS A 36 11.89 -12.58 23.24
CA HIS A 36 10.80 -12.11 22.38
C HIS A 36 11.20 -10.79 21.70
N ALA A 37 11.54 -10.86 20.41
CA ALA A 37 11.95 -9.72 19.59
C ALA A 37 10.82 -8.71 19.27
N GLY A 38 9.78 -8.63 20.10
CA GLY A 38 8.64 -7.72 19.92
C GLY A 38 7.84 -7.94 18.63
N THR A 39 8.10 -9.04 17.91
CA THR A 39 7.48 -9.33 16.61
C THR A 39 6.53 -10.50 16.77
N VAL A 40 5.33 -10.41 16.21
CA VAL A 40 4.38 -11.52 16.19
C VAL A 40 4.94 -12.69 15.39
N GLY A 41 5.17 -13.81 16.08
CA GLY A 41 5.62 -15.05 15.45
C GLY A 41 4.53 -15.70 14.58
N LYS A 42 4.92 -16.77 13.88
CA LYS A 42 4.06 -17.56 12.98
C LYS A 42 2.73 -18.01 13.61
N HIS A 43 2.71 -18.26 14.93
CA HIS A 43 1.51 -18.71 15.63
C HIS A 43 0.43 -17.64 15.75
N THR A 44 0.81 -16.41 16.09
CA THR A 44 -0.11 -15.28 16.15
C THR A 44 -0.66 -14.96 14.76
N SER A 45 0.19 -14.97 13.74
CA SER A 45 -0.26 -14.81 12.34
C SER A 45 -1.19 -15.94 11.90
N GLY A 46 -0.95 -17.16 12.38
CA GLY A 46 -1.75 -18.35 12.11
C GLY A 46 -3.13 -18.36 12.79
N LEU A 47 -3.30 -17.60 13.89
CA LEU A 47 -4.59 -17.41 14.57
C LEU A 47 -5.38 -16.24 14.00
N VAL A 48 -4.68 -15.16 13.62
CA VAL A 48 -5.30 -13.97 13.04
C VAL A 48 -5.86 -14.23 11.64
N SER A 49 -5.15 -15.01 10.82
CA SER A 49 -5.57 -15.32 9.44
C SER A 49 -6.96 -16.00 9.35
N PRO A 50 -7.26 -17.06 10.11
CA PRO A 50 -8.60 -17.67 10.10
C PRO A 50 -9.67 -16.80 10.76
N LEU A 51 -9.32 -15.96 11.74
CA LEU A 51 -10.25 -14.97 12.32
C LEU A 51 -10.70 -13.98 11.23
N VAL A 52 -9.75 -13.35 10.54
CA VAL A 52 -10.04 -12.37 9.49
C VAL A 52 -10.75 -13.05 8.31
N GLY A 53 -10.36 -14.26 7.94
CA GLY A 53 -11.03 -15.01 6.87
C GLY A 53 -12.48 -15.41 7.18
N SER A 54 -12.82 -15.65 8.46
CA SER A 54 -14.15 -16.14 8.84
C SER A 54 -15.10 -15.06 9.37
N LYS A 55 -14.58 -14.04 10.05
CA LYS A 55 -15.39 -13.04 10.77
C LYS A 55 -15.42 -11.66 10.13
N ILE A 56 -14.46 -11.37 9.26
CA ILE A 56 -14.35 -10.08 8.58
C ILE A 56 -14.83 -10.25 7.12
N PRO A 57 -15.52 -9.24 6.53
CA PRO A 57 -15.90 -9.27 5.12
C PRO A 57 -14.67 -9.40 4.23
N GLY A 58 -14.76 -10.23 3.18
CA GLY A 58 -13.60 -10.64 2.37
C GLY A 58 -12.85 -9.52 1.65
N GLY A 59 -13.43 -8.31 1.57
CA GLY A 59 -12.75 -7.10 1.08
C GLY A 59 -11.80 -6.46 2.09
N PHE A 60 -11.86 -6.83 3.37
CA PHE A 60 -11.08 -6.21 4.45
C PHE A 60 -9.99 -7.16 4.94
N VAL A 61 -8.88 -7.19 4.18
CA VAL A 61 -7.70 -8.04 4.45
C VAL A 61 -6.92 -7.51 5.66
N ILE A 62 -6.10 -8.35 6.31
CA ILE A 62 -5.23 -7.98 7.44
C ILE A 62 -4.44 -6.68 7.16
N SER A 63 -3.94 -6.49 5.93
CA SER A 63 -3.23 -5.27 5.54
C SER A 63 -4.11 -4.01 5.64
N ALA A 64 -5.39 -4.09 5.27
CA ALA A 64 -6.35 -3.00 5.39
C ALA A 64 -6.71 -2.71 6.86
N VAL A 65 -6.81 -3.75 7.68
CA VAL A 65 -6.99 -3.63 9.14
C VAL A 65 -5.81 -2.87 9.76
N LYS A 66 -4.58 -3.28 9.44
CA LYS A 66 -3.36 -2.63 9.94
C LYS A 66 -3.28 -1.17 9.46
N ALA A 67 -3.62 -0.91 8.20
CA ALA A 67 -3.66 0.45 7.64
C ALA A 67 -4.69 1.34 8.34
N HIS A 68 -5.90 0.82 8.62
CA HIS A 68 -6.94 1.52 9.36
C HIS A 68 -6.50 1.86 10.79
N LEU A 69 -5.93 0.89 11.51
CA LEU A 69 -5.42 1.08 12.88
C LEU A 69 -4.27 2.09 12.94
N THR A 70 -3.40 2.09 11.93
CA THR A 70 -2.32 3.09 11.81
C THR A 70 -2.89 4.48 11.54
N LYS A 71 -3.86 4.61 10.62
CA LYS A 71 -4.41 5.90 10.18
C LYS A 71 -5.35 6.53 11.22
N ALA A 72 -6.22 5.74 11.84
CA ALA A 72 -7.24 6.24 12.78
C ALA A 72 -6.69 6.45 14.20
N TRP A 73 -5.72 5.63 14.62
CA TRP A 73 -5.22 5.60 15.99
C TRP A 73 -3.70 5.87 16.13
N GLY A 74 -2.96 5.97 15.03
CA GLY A 74 -1.51 6.24 15.08
C GLY A 74 -0.70 5.12 15.72
N LEU A 75 -1.20 3.88 15.73
CA LEU A 75 -0.58 2.77 16.42
C LEU A 75 0.66 2.26 15.65
N GLY A 76 1.77 2.05 16.37
CA GLY A 76 2.95 1.39 15.81
C GLY A 76 2.76 -0.13 15.60
N PRO A 77 3.58 -0.78 14.77
CA PRO A 77 3.38 -2.18 14.36
C PRO A 77 3.26 -3.16 15.54
N GLY A 78 4.09 -3.01 16.58
CA GLY A 78 4.01 -3.86 17.77
C GLY A 78 2.73 -3.68 18.60
N ARG A 79 2.11 -2.49 18.57
CA ARG A 79 0.81 -2.24 19.26
C ARG A 79 -0.36 -2.72 18.43
N ILE A 80 -0.29 -2.59 17.11
CA ILE A 80 -1.29 -3.13 16.18
C ILE A 80 -1.41 -4.64 16.39
N ASP A 81 -0.29 -5.32 16.53
CA ASP A 81 -0.26 -6.76 16.77
C ASP A 81 -0.86 -7.16 18.12
N GLY A 82 -0.64 -6.37 19.17
CA GLY A 82 -1.29 -6.55 20.49
C GLY A 82 -2.81 -6.35 20.44
N VAL A 83 -3.28 -5.33 19.71
CA VAL A 83 -4.72 -5.11 19.48
C VAL A 83 -5.33 -6.25 18.69
N LEU A 84 -4.62 -6.78 17.69
CA LEU A 84 -5.10 -7.87 16.86
C LEU A 84 -5.19 -9.19 17.64
N LEU A 85 -4.30 -9.40 18.62
CA LEU A 85 -4.41 -10.50 19.57
C LEU A 85 -5.61 -10.33 20.51
N MET A 86 -5.88 -9.10 20.97
CA MET A 86 -7.09 -8.79 21.73
C MET A 86 -8.37 -9.05 20.92
N ALA A 87 -8.34 -8.76 19.61
CA ALA A 87 -9.43 -9.05 18.69
C ALA A 87 -9.74 -10.56 18.59
N VAL A 88 -8.72 -11.42 18.68
CA VAL A 88 -8.88 -12.89 18.76
C VAL A 88 -9.51 -13.33 20.08
N THR A 89 -9.36 -12.57 21.16
CA THR A 89 -10.03 -12.92 22.44
C THR A 89 -11.46 -12.39 22.53
N MET A 90 -11.79 -11.34 21.77
CA MET A 90 -13.12 -10.74 21.69
C MET A 90 -13.80 -11.09 20.36
N GLU A 91 -13.72 -12.34 19.92
CA GLU A 91 -14.23 -12.72 18.60
C GLU A 91 -15.72 -12.41 18.45
N PRO A 92 -16.14 -11.74 17.36
CA PRO A 92 -17.55 -11.52 17.10
C PRO A 92 -18.21 -12.85 16.71
N THR A 93 -19.25 -13.24 17.46
CA THR A 93 -19.98 -14.51 17.28
C THR A 93 -20.54 -14.64 15.86
N LYS A 94 -20.92 -13.52 15.23
CA LYS A 94 -21.47 -13.43 13.89
C LYS A 94 -20.48 -12.72 12.95
N ARG A 95 -20.33 -13.24 11.73
CA ARG A 95 -19.53 -12.60 10.67
C ARG A 95 -20.08 -11.20 10.40
N LEU A 96 -19.20 -10.21 10.37
CA LEU A 96 -19.56 -8.82 10.12
C LEU A 96 -19.99 -8.67 8.65
N GLY A 97 -21.14 -8.04 8.44
CA GLY A 97 -21.77 -7.93 7.12
C GLY A 97 -21.25 -6.75 6.29
N SER A 98 -20.70 -5.73 6.95
CA SER A 98 -20.24 -4.50 6.32
C SER A 98 -18.84 -4.08 6.80
N GLU A 99 -18.16 -3.27 5.98
CA GLU A 99 -16.88 -2.67 6.35
C GLU A 99 -17.01 -1.68 7.51
N GLY A 100 -18.14 -0.97 7.61
CA GLY A 100 -18.43 -0.03 8.71
C GLY A 100 -18.50 -0.70 10.08
N ASP A 101 -19.14 -1.88 10.15
CA ASP A 101 -19.21 -2.66 11.40
C ASP A 101 -17.83 -3.19 11.81
N THR A 102 -17.00 -3.50 10.82
CA THR A 102 -15.63 -3.97 11.04
C THR A 102 -14.76 -2.88 11.67
N LYS A 103 -14.87 -1.64 11.19
CA LYS A 103 -14.15 -0.50 11.77
C LYS A 103 -14.59 -0.23 13.22
N THR A 104 -15.90 -0.23 13.46
CA THR A 104 -16.46 -0.05 14.81
C THR A 104 -16.02 -1.14 15.79
N PHE A 105 -15.98 -2.40 15.34
CA PHE A 105 -15.47 -3.52 16.13
C PHE A 105 -13.98 -3.34 16.49
N LEU A 106 -13.16 -2.98 15.49
CA LEU A 106 -11.74 -2.72 15.70
C LEU A 106 -11.52 -1.56 16.68
N ASP A 107 -12.29 -0.49 16.56
CA ASP A 107 -12.20 0.66 17.47
C ASP A 107 -12.56 0.27 18.91
N THR A 108 -13.59 -0.55 19.10
CA THR A 108 -13.96 -1.09 20.43
C THR A 108 -12.85 -1.96 21.03
N THR A 109 -12.18 -2.74 20.16
CA THR A 109 -11.04 -3.58 20.57
C THR A 109 -9.82 -2.74 20.95
N VAL A 110 -9.56 -1.64 20.24
CA VAL A 110 -8.49 -0.68 20.56
C VAL A 110 -8.73 -0.02 21.92
N GLU A 111 -9.98 0.37 22.21
CA GLU A 111 -10.35 0.93 23.52
C GLU A 111 -10.17 -0.09 24.65
N ALA A 112 -10.57 -1.34 24.44
CA ALA A 112 -10.36 -2.43 25.39
C ALA A 112 -8.86 -2.68 25.64
N TYR A 113 -8.05 -2.67 24.58
CA TYR A 113 -6.59 -2.78 24.68
C TYR A 113 -5.98 -1.59 25.43
N GLY A 114 -6.45 -0.36 25.17
CA GLY A 114 -6.02 0.85 25.88
C GLY A 114 -6.29 0.77 27.38
N LYS A 115 -7.47 0.29 27.78
CA LYS A 115 -7.82 0.06 29.19
C LYS A 115 -6.92 -0.95 29.88
N GLN A 116 -6.53 -2.03 29.20
CA GLN A 116 -5.64 -3.05 29.77
C GLN A 116 -4.20 -2.59 29.91
N GLN A 117 -3.72 -1.74 28.99
CA GLN A 117 -2.35 -1.23 29.01
C GLN A 117 -2.21 0.11 29.77
N GLY A 118 -3.31 0.65 30.31
CA GLY A 118 -3.32 1.97 30.96
C GLY A 118 -3.05 3.13 30.00
N ILE A 119 -3.27 2.94 28.69
CA ILE A 119 -3.03 3.94 27.66
C ILE A 119 -4.37 4.56 27.27
N THR A 120 -4.56 5.83 27.60
CA THR A 120 -5.70 6.61 27.11
C THR A 120 -5.52 6.87 25.62
N LEU A 121 -6.00 5.94 24.80
CA LEU A 121 -6.04 6.08 23.35
C LEU A 121 -7.22 7.00 23.03
N ASN A 122 -6.94 8.27 22.74
CA ASN A 122 -7.95 9.15 22.17
C ASN A 122 -8.00 8.88 20.67
N ARG A 123 -9.18 8.58 20.14
CA ARG A 123 -9.37 8.44 18.68
C ARG A 123 -8.86 9.74 18.06
N GLY A 124 -7.99 9.66 17.05
CA GLY A 124 -7.47 10.84 16.37
C GLY A 124 -8.60 11.56 15.61
N GLY A 125 -9.49 12.23 16.34
CA GLY A 125 -10.61 13.01 15.85
C GLY A 125 -10.53 14.36 16.51
N THR A 126 -10.17 15.37 15.71
CA THR A 126 -10.44 16.80 15.90
C THR A 126 -10.84 17.20 17.32
N ALA A 127 -9.87 17.25 18.24
CA ALA A 127 -10.05 18.02 19.46
C ALA A 127 -10.02 19.50 19.03
N ALA A 128 -11.18 20.15 19.11
CA ALA A 128 -11.27 21.59 18.98
C ALA A 128 -10.41 22.27 20.07
N ALA A 129 -9.61 23.23 19.60
CA ALA A 129 -8.97 24.32 20.33
C ALA A 129 -7.97 23.97 21.44
N GLY A 130 -6.68 24.10 21.11
CA GLY A 130 -5.62 24.22 22.12
C GLY A 130 -4.19 24.16 21.58
N GLY A 131 -3.80 25.12 20.73
CA GLY A 131 -2.41 25.60 20.63
C GLY A 131 -1.35 24.71 19.93
N ALA A 132 -0.87 25.24 18.80
CA ALA A 132 0.48 25.08 18.23
C ALA A 132 0.87 23.78 17.48
N ASN A 133 1.04 23.97 16.16
CA ASN A 133 2.03 23.35 15.27
C ASN A 133 2.01 21.83 15.03
N ALA A 134 1.22 21.41 14.03
CA ALA A 134 1.68 20.61 12.87
C ALA A 134 0.47 20.29 11.98
N GLY A 135 0.43 20.86 10.78
CA GLY A 135 -0.65 20.66 9.82
C GLY A 135 -0.67 19.22 9.27
N GLY A 136 -1.57 18.40 9.79
CA GLY A 136 -2.04 17.18 9.14
C GLY A 136 -3.52 17.34 8.85
N ALA A 137 -3.85 17.78 7.63
CA ALA A 137 -5.23 17.87 7.18
C ALA A 137 -5.91 16.50 7.33
N VAL A 138 -6.95 16.44 8.14
CA VAL A 138 -7.79 15.24 8.29
C VAL A 138 -8.63 15.14 7.02
N ILE A 139 -8.05 14.55 5.96
CA ILE A 139 -8.73 14.39 4.68
C ILE A 139 -9.59 13.13 4.75
N ASN A 140 -10.91 13.31 4.57
CA ASN A 140 -11.89 12.24 4.48
C ASN A 140 -11.49 11.26 3.36
N SER A 141 -11.37 9.97 3.67
CA SER A 141 -10.74 8.98 2.77
C SER A 141 -11.46 8.83 1.44
N GLU A 142 -12.79 9.00 1.42
CA GLU A 142 -13.58 8.96 0.18
C GLU A 142 -13.38 10.20 -0.70
N GLU A 143 -13.19 11.37 -0.09
CA GLU A 143 -12.84 12.59 -0.82
C GLU A 143 -11.41 12.52 -1.34
N PHE A 144 -10.50 11.86 -0.61
CA PHE A 144 -9.14 11.63 -1.07
C PHE A 144 -9.09 10.70 -2.29
N GLU A 145 -9.88 9.63 -2.32
CA GLU A 145 -9.96 8.74 -3.48
C GLU A 145 -10.57 9.45 -4.71
N LYS A 146 -11.65 10.20 -4.52
CA LYS A 146 -12.24 11.04 -5.60
C LYS A 146 -11.25 12.09 -6.08
N PHE A 147 -10.50 12.70 -5.18
CA PHE A 147 -9.47 13.67 -5.52
C PHE A 147 -8.31 13.02 -6.28
N GLN A 148 -7.87 11.83 -5.84
CA GLN A 148 -6.83 11.06 -6.51
C GLN A 148 -7.28 10.64 -7.92
N GLN A 149 -8.51 10.16 -8.07
CA GLN A 149 -9.10 9.86 -9.38
C GLN A 149 -9.16 11.10 -10.29
N ASN A 150 -9.56 12.26 -9.78
CA ASN A 150 -9.54 13.51 -10.53
C ASN A 150 -8.12 13.93 -10.93
N ARG A 151 -7.13 13.73 -10.06
CA ARG A 151 -5.72 13.99 -10.37
C ARG A 151 -5.20 13.06 -11.46
N ASP A 152 -5.50 11.77 -11.36
CA ASP A 152 -5.06 10.77 -12.32
C ASP A 152 -5.74 10.96 -13.69
N ALA A 153 -7.02 11.36 -13.71
CA ALA A 153 -7.74 11.73 -14.92
C ALA A 153 -7.12 12.97 -15.58
N PHE A 154 -6.79 14.01 -14.81
CA PHE A 154 -6.13 15.20 -15.33
C PHE A 154 -4.73 14.89 -15.89
N VAL A 155 -3.93 14.09 -15.19
CA VAL A 155 -2.62 13.63 -15.67
C VAL A 155 -2.77 12.87 -16.98
N SER A 156 -3.76 11.99 -17.08
CA SER A 156 -4.03 11.22 -18.30
C SER A 156 -4.39 12.13 -19.49
N GLN A 157 -5.21 13.17 -19.26
CA GLN A 157 -5.52 14.17 -20.28
C GLN A 157 -4.28 14.95 -20.72
N GLN A 158 -3.43 15.37 -19.77
CA GLN A 158 -2.19 16.09 -20.07
C GLN A 158 -1.21 15.21 -20.88
N LEU A 159 -1.10 13.92 -20.54
CA LEU A 159 -0.27 12.97 -21.29
C LEU A 159 -0.78 12.77 -22.71
N GLU A 160 -2.10 12.67 -22.92
CA GLU A 160 -2.67 12.52 -24.25
C GLU A 160 -2.44 13.76 -25.12
N VAL A 161 -2.63 14.96 -24.56
CA VAL A 161 -2.33 16.21 -25.27
C VAL A 161 -0.85 16.29 -25.63
N GLN A 162 0.06 15.96 -24.71
CA GLN A 162 1.49 15.93 -25.03
C GLN A 162 1.84 14.89 -26.10
N ARG A 163 1.19 13.72 -26.08
CA ARG A 163 1.38 12.67 -27.08
C ARG A 163 0.98 13.14 -28.47
N ILE A 164 -0.19 13.78 -28.59
CA ILE A 164 -0.70 14.33 -29.85
C ILE A 164 0.24 15.43 -30.36
N LEU A 165 0.68 16.35 -29.51
CA LEU A 165 1.62 17.41 -29.90
C LEU A 165 2.95 16.85 -30.39
N ARG A 166 3.47 15.81 -29.73
CA ARG A 166 4.69 15.14 -30.16
C ARG A 166 4.52 14.47 -31.52
N MET A 167 3.43 13.74 -31.74
CA MET A 167 3.12 13.14 -33.04
C MET A 167 2.97 14.19 -34.15
N ALA A 168 2.30 15.31 -33.87
CA ALA A 168 2.15 16.40 -34.83
C ALA A 168 3.50 17.04 -35.19
N THR A 169 4.39 17.20 -34.20
CA THR A 169 5.77 17.68 -34.41
C THR A 169 6.55 16.71 -35.29
N ASP A 170 6.49 15.41 -34.99
CA ASP A 170 7.15 14.36 -35.76
C ASP A 170 6.62 14.29 -37.21
N TYR A 171 5.30 14.47 -37.39
CA TYR A 171 4.68 14.54 -38.70
C TYR A 171 5.19 15.73 -39.53
N MET A 172 5.24 16.92 -38.93
CA MET A 172 5.73 18.14 -39.58
C MET A 172 7.21 18.03 -39.97
N THR A 173 8.05 17.44 -39.11
CA THR A 173 9.47 17.22 -39.42
C THR A 173 9.66 16.19 -40.54
N SER A 174 8.87 15.11 -40.55
CA SER A 174 8.88 14.09 -41.61
C SER A 174 8.46 14.66 -42.95
N ASN A 175 7.38 15.45 -42.99
CA ASN A 175 6.90 16.08 -44.22
C ASN A 175 7.95 17.04 -44.82
N LYS A 176 8.60 17.87 -43.98
CA LYS A 176 9.69 18.75 -44.41
C LYS A 176 10.86 17.96 -45.00
N ARG A 177 11.26 16.86 -44.33
CA ARG A 177 12.34 15.98 -44.81
C ARG A 177 12.00 15.36 -46.18
N ASN A 178 10.76 14.92 -46.37
CA ASN A 178 10.29 14.35 -47.63
C ASN A 178 10.25 15.40 -48.76
N SER A 179 9.80 16.62 -48.47
CA SER A 179 9.82 17.74 -49.43
C SER A 179 11.26 18.09 -49.86
N CYS A 180 12.22 18.13 -48.93
CA CYS A 180 13.62 18.37 -49.25
C CYS A 180 14.22 17.25 -50.12
N LYS A 181 13.93 15.98 -49.81
CA LYS A 181 14.37 14.84 -50.64
C LYS A 181 13.81 14.94 -52.05
N PHE A 182 12.52 15.24 -52.20
CA PHE A 182 11.89 15.38 -53.51
C PHE A 182 12.51 16.51 -54.34
N LYS A 183 12.72 17.69 -53.74
CA LYS A 183 13.40 18.81 -54.41
C LYS A 183 14.82 18.45 -54.83
N ASN A 184 15.58 17.76 -53.97
CA ASN A 184 16.94 17.35 -54.29
C ASN A 184 16.97 16.34 -55.45
N SER A 185 16.09 15.34 -55.45
CA SER A 185 15.96 14.37 -56.55
C SER A 185 15.57 15.04 -57.87
N SER A 186 14.65 16.00 -57.83
CA SER A 186 14.26 16.78 -59.02
C SER A 186 15.43 17.59 -59.59
N ILE A 187 16.24 18.24 -58.75
CA ILE A 187 17.45 18.97 -59.19
C ILE A 187 18.46 18.02 -59.84
N ILE A 188 18.69 16.86 -59.23
CA ILE A 188 19.62 15.84 -59.77
C ILE A 188 19.12 15.35 -61.14
N PHE A 189 17.81 15.09 -61.26
CA PHE A 189 17.21 14.65 -62.52
C PHE A 189 17.36 15.71 -63.63
N THR A 190 17.04 16.97 -63.34
CA THR A 190 17.18 18.08 -64.30
C THR A 190 18.63 18.28 -64.74
N LYS A 191 19.57 18.25 -63.79
CA LYS A 191 21.01 18.33 -64.11
C LYS A 191 21.46 17.15 -64.98
N SER A 192 20.97 15.94 -64.71
CA SER A 192 21.29 14.75 -65.51
C SER A 192 20.75 14.86 -66.93
N MET A 193 19.52 15.34 -67.11
CA MET A 193 18.98 15.61 -68.45
C MET A 193 19.79 16.65 -69.22
N GLN A 194 20.18 17.75 -68.57
CA GLN A 194 21.04 18.76 -69.21
C GLN A 194 22.40 18.19 -69.65
N ILE A 195 23.00 17.30 -68.85
CA ILE A 195 24.25 16.61 -69.21
C ILE A 195 24.05 15.73 -70.43
N VAL A 196 22.98 14.93 -70.48
CA VAL A 196 22.65 14.06 -71.62
C VAL A 196 22.41 14.90 -72.89
N SER A 197 21.64 15.99 -72.79
CA SER A 197 21.42 16.90 -73.92
C SER A 197 22.73 17.52 -74.42
N ARG A 198 23.62 17.95 -73.52
CA ARG A 198 24.94 18.49 -73.89
C ARG A 198 25.83 17.44 -74.55
N TRP A 199 25.78 16.19 -74.10
CA TRP A 199 26.56 15.10 -74.70
C TRP A 199 26.10 14.79 -76.13
N ASN A 200 24.78 14.81 -76.36
CA ASN A 200 24.19 14.58 -77.68
C ASN A 200 24.52 15.71 -78.68
N LEU A 201 24.60 16.95 -78.21
CA LEU A 201 25.00 18.12 -79.02
C LEU A 201 26.49 18.12 -79.41
N ALA A 202 27.36 17.42 -78.67
CA ALA A 202 28.81 17.39 -78.92
C ALA A 202 29.27 16.25 -79.85
N HIS A 203 28.37 15.32 -80.20
CA HIS A 203 28.66 14.14 -81.04
C HIS A 203 27.90 14.15 -82.39
N VAL A 204 27.43 15.32 -82.82
CA VAL A 204 26.90 15.62 -84.18
C VAL A 204 27.84 16.62 -84.83
#